data_AF-M6GFG1-F1
#
_entry.id   AF-M6GFG1-F1
#
_cell.length_a   1.000
_cell.length_b   1.000
_cell.length_c   1.000
_cell.angle_alpha   90.00
_cell.angle_beta   90.00
_cell.angle_gamma   90.00
#
_symmetry.space_group_name_H-M   'P 1'
#
loop_
_entity.id
_entity.type
_entity.pdbx_description
1 polymer ?
#
loop_
_entity_poly.entity_id
_entity_poly.type
_entity_poly.pdbx_seq_one_letter_code
_entity_poly.pdbx_strand_id
1 'polypeptide(L)'
;MTEHFSYLADSPSADQTLRLFIDKIDKQEMEIDEENFELNLYFKDYDLILKCGPPISQLPTEYLNWPVSFQEKLAKHEYIKIDEYDLYLGDHGGFLPNYLTNAGKNWPAHASDVYSPLTESNNWWIYSPEEKNSLGEKQLYFFDHSLGVPETSGDINIGALFLNRLKNIFEEEDINRQNEPLITRIVTDVIAETYQQLDHFLTSSKYTEAKSFAITKITELKNDFRTRHEADKINGVSLEKNFPERFVADLLALAANTKDVECFQMAFGLLEGDLKNPRIHFNAACYHALTNNKESLLKSVRLARALGQPSSSFRMERDFKEFRRDPDFEKAISS
;
A
#
# COMPACT_ATOMS: atom_id res chain seq x y z
N MET A 1 -10.46 20.08 6.82
CA MET A 1 -9.69 18.85 7.11
C MET A 1 -9.68 18.50 8.59
N THR A 2 -9.10 19.30 9.50
CA THR A 2 -9.11 18.98 10.94
C THR A 2 -10.53 18.74 11.48
N GLU A 3 -11.48 19.59 11.10
CA GLU A 3 -12.91 19.42 11.44
C GLU A 3 -13.48 18.13 10.83
N HIS A 4 -13.14 17.82 9.57
CA HIS A 4 -13.60 16.62 8.87
C HIS A 4 -13.16 15.34 9.58
N PHE A 5 -11.91 15.29 10.08
CA PHE A 5 -11.35 14.14 10.78
C PHE A 5 -11.48 14.22 12.31
N SER A 6 -12.23 15.19 12.86
CA SER A 6 -12.37 15.38 14.31
C SER A 6 -12.97 14.18 15.04
N TYR A 7 -13.75 13.35 14.33
CA TYR A 7 -14.30 12.09 14.85
C TYR A 7 -13.21 11.06 15.23
N LEU A 8 -11.95 11.24 14.81
CA LEU A 8 -10.81 10.45 15.27
C LEU A 8 -10.30 10.90 16.65
N ALA A 9 -10.53 12.15 17.06
CA ALA A 9 -10.09 12.67 18.35
C ALA A 9 -11.12 12.37 19.46
N ASP A 10 -11.46 11.10 19.65
CA ASP A 10 -12.53 10.62 20.53
C ASP A 10 -12.10 10.29 21.97
N SER A 11 -10.87 10.67 22.35
CA SER A 11 -10.31 10.51 23.71
C SER A 11 -9.51 11.73 24.13
N PRO A 12 -9.29 11.96 25.44
CA PRO A 12 -8.47 13.06 25.93
C PRO A 12 -7.10 13.14 25.24
N SER A 13 -6.65 14.37 24.94
CA SER A 13 -5.37 14.67 24.28
C SER A 13 -5.24 14.25 22.81
N ALA A 14 -6.22 13.54 22.23
CA ALA A 14 -6.17 13.11 20.83
C ALA A 14 -6.25 14.26 19.83
N ASP A 15 -6.84 15.41 20.21
CA ASP A 15 -6.89 16.62 19.38
C ASP A 15 -5.51 17.10 18.94
N GLN A 16 -4.51 16.99 19.81
CA GLN A 16 -3.15 17.44 19.50
C GLN A 16 -2.51 16.49 18.48
N THR A 17 -2.67 15.18 18.67
CA THR A 17 -2.18 14.17 17.72
C THR A 17 -2.85 14.30 16.36
N LEU A 18 -4.17 14.55 16.33
CA LEU A 18 -4.90 14.82 15.10
C LEU A 18 -4.35 16.03 14.35
N ARG A 19 -4.04 17.13 15.04
CA ARG A 19 -3.46 18.32 14.39
C ARG A 19 -2.09 18.04 13.78
N LEU A 20 -1.22 17.35 14.51
CA LEU A 20 0.10 16.94 14.01
C LEU A 20 -0.02 16.07 12.75
N PHE A 21 -0.96 15.12 12.77
CA PHE A 21 -1.30 14.29 11.63
C PHE A 21 -1.76 15.12 10.42
N ILE A 22 -2.73 16.02 10.61
CA ILE A 22 -3.28 16.86 9.53
C ILE A 22 -2.24 17.81 8.93
N ASP A 23 -1.27 18.28 9.74
CA ASP A 23 -0.20 19.17 9.26
C ASP A 23 0.81 18.45 8.35
N LYS A 24 0.98 17.13 8.53
CA LYS A 24 1.82 16.26 7.70
C LYS A 24 1.18 15.94 6.35
N ILE A 25 -0.12 16.13 6.14
CA ILE A 25 -0.75 15.85 4.84
C ILE A 25 -0.33 16.88 3.79
N ASP A 26 0.03 16.41 2.60
CA ASP A 26 0.13 17.23 1.41
C ASP A 26 -1.26 17.46 0.82
N LYS A 27 -1.73 18.69 0.98
CA LYS A 27 -3.09 19.09 0.57
C LYS A 27 -3.19 19.33 -0.93
N GLN A 28 -2.07 19.44 -1.65
CA GLN A 28 -2.06 19.66 -3.10
C GLN A 28 -2.22 18.35 -3.86
N GLU A 29 -1.74 17.25 -3.29
CA GLU A 29 -1.77 15.91 -3.89
C GLU A 29 -3.00 15.09 -3.48
N MET A 30 -3.91 15.63 -2.66
CA MET A 30 -5.14 14.93 -2.28
C MET A 30 -6.00 14.62 -3.52
N GLU A 31 -6.47 13.38 -3.62
CA GLU A 31 -7.32 12.96 -4.74
C GLU A 31 -8.43 12.01 -4.30
N ILE A 32 -9.39 11.79 -5.21
CA ILE A 32 -10.42 10.76 -5.07
C ILE A 32 -10.12 9.69 -6.10
N ASP A 33 -9.90 8.46 -5.65
CA ASP A 33 -9.90 7.29 -6.52
C ASP A 33 -11.35 7.02 -6.96
N GLU A 34 -11.65 7.29 -8.23
CA GLU A 34 -13.00 7.10 -8.78
C GLU A 34 -13.39 5.63 -8.96
N GLU A 35 -12.43 4.70 -9.01
CA GLU A 35 -12.69 3.26 -9.15
C GLU A 35 -13.12 2.66 -7.81
N ASN A 36 -12.43 3.02 -6.73
CA ASN A 36 -12.67 2.48 -5.39
C ASN A 36 -13.50 3.42 -4.50
N PHE A 37 -13.80 4.64 -4.96
CA PHE A 37 -14.45 5.70 -4.20
C PHE A 37 -13.71 6.07 -2.90
N GLU A 38 -12.37 5.98 -2.93
CA GLU A 38 -11.50 6.28 -1.79
C GLU A 38 -11.01 7.74 -1.86
N LEU A 39 -10.96 8.41 -0.71
CA LEU A 39 -10.20 9.65 -0.54
C LEU A 39 -8.75 9.29 -0.19
N ASN A 40 -7.82 9.64 -1.07
CA ASN A 40 -6.40 9.39 -0.89
C ASN A 40 -5.70 10.65 -0.35
N LEU A 41 -5.04 10.51 0.79
CA LEU A 41 -4.28 11.57 1.45
C LEU A 41 -2.81 11.20 1.50
N TYR A 42 -1.98 11.99 0.82
CA TYR A 42 -0.54 11.80 0.75
C TYR A 42 0.15 12.54 1.90
N PHE A 43 1.18 11.95 2.50
CA PHE A 43 1.97 12.61 3.53
C PHE A 43 3.19 13.31 2.94
N LYS A 44 3.42 14.56 3.35
CA LYS A 44 4.64 15.30 3.02
C LYS A 44 5.84 14.55 3.55
N ASP A 45 6.87 14.47 2.73
CA ASP A 45 8.10 13.78 3.03
C ASP A 45 7.95 12.26 3.21
N TYR A 46 6.77 11.64 3.33
CA TYR A 46 6.60 10.19 3.51
C TYR A 46 5.93 9.56 2.29
N ASP A 47 6.49 8.44 1.80
CA ASP A 47 5.83 7.62 0.77
C ASP A 47 4.76 6.75 1.41
N LEU A 48 3.74 7.40 1.97
CA LEU A 48 2.61 6.78 2.61
C LEU A 48 1.34 7.45 2.13
N ILE A 49 0.32 6.62 1.88
CA ILE A 49 -1.00 7.07 1.46
C ILE A 49 -2.00 6.62 2.52
N LEU A 50 -2.71 7.57 3.11
CA LEU A 50 -3.89 7.25 3.91
C LEU A 50 -5.11 7.18 3.01
N LYS A 51 -5.66 5.98 2.85
CA LYS A 51 -6.84 5.72 2.03
C LYS A 51 -8.07 5.67 2.92
N CYS A 52 -9.04 6.53 2.63
CA CYS A 52 -10.26 6.62 3.41
C CYS A 52 -11.45 6.20 2.55
N GLY A 53 -12.14 5.12 2.95
CA GLY A 53 -13.30 4.61 2.25
C GLY A 53 -14.51 5.56 2.28
N PRO A 54 -15.52 5.32 1.44
CA PRO A 54 -16.72 6.13 1.40
C PRO A 54 -17.52 6.04 2.71
N PRO A 55 -18.36 7.05 3.04
CA PRO A 55 -19.20 7.00 4.24
C PRO A 55 -20.33 5.97 4.13
N ILE A 56 -20.64 5.30 5.25
CA ILE A 56 -21.86 4.49 5.37
C ILE A 56 -23.05 5.42 5.64
N SER A 57 -23.85 5.67 4.61
CA SER A 57 -25.02 6.58 4.69
C SER A 57 -26.14 6.05 5.58
N GLN A 58 -26.31 4.72 5.65
CA GLN A 58 -27.29 4.07 6.52
C GLN A 58 -26.61 2.87 7.18
N LEU A 59 -26.28 3.00 8.46
CA LEU A 59 -25.63 1.96 9.26
C LEU A 59 -26.45 0.67 9.28
N PRO A 60 -25.89 -0.46 8.81
CA PRO A 60 -26.49 -1.78 9.01
C PRO A 60 -26.74 -2.10 10.49
N THR A 61 -27.75 -2.94 10.75
CA THR A 61 -28.19 -3.27 12.13
C THR A 61 -27.12 -3.97 12.96
N GLU A 62 -26.18 -4.66 12.32
CA GLU A 62 -25.04 -5.31 12.98
C GLU A 62 -24.08 -4.32 13.67
N TYR A 63 -24.01 -3.08 13.18
CA TYR A 63 -23.16 -2.05 13.79
C TYR A 63 -23.79 -1.39 15.03
N LEU A 64 -25.07 -1.63 15.31
CA LEU A 64 -25.75 -1.03 16.46
C LEU A 64 -25.17 -1.49 17.82
N ASN A 65 -24.47 -2.63 17.84
CA ASN A 65 -23.81 -3.17 19.03
C ASN A 65 -22.35 -2.70 19.20
N TRP A 66 -21.82 -1.98 18.21
CA TRP A 66 -20.49 -1.38 18.29
C TRP A 66 -20.55 -0.08 19.11
N PRO A 67 -19.42 0.42 19.65
CA PRO A 67 -19.39 1.71 20.35
C PRO A 67 -19.88 2.87 19.47
N VAL A 68 -20.43 3.90 20.12
CA VAL A 68 -21.02 5.04 19.42
C VAL A 68 -19.95 5.79 18.62
N SER A 69 -18.75 5.96 19.19
CA SER A 69 -17.62 6.58 18.49
C SER A 69 -17.21 5.83 17.22
N PHE A 70 -17.37 4.50 17.19
CA PHE A 70 -17.11 3.69 16.01
C PHE A 70 -18.23 3.82 14.97
N GLN A 71 -19.49 3.88 15.41
CA GLN A 71 -20.61 4.16 14.51
C GLN A 71 -20.48 5.54 13.84
N GLU A 72 -20.07 6.56 14.60
CA GLU A 72 -19.80 7.91 14.09
C GLU A 72 -18.66 7.92 13.06
N LYS A 73 -17.62 7.08 13.25
CA LYS A 73 -16.55 6.85 12.27
C LYS A 73 -17.10 6.31 10.96
N LEU A 74 -17.83 5.21 11.01
CA LEU A 74 -18.39 4.56 9.82
C LEU A 74 -19.29 5.51 9.01
N ALA A 75 -20.00 6.43 9.67
CA ALA A 75 -20.80 7.45 9.01
C ALA A 75 -19.98 8.50 8.25
N LYS A 76 -18.67 8.61 8.50
CA LYS A 76 -17.73 9.49 7.80
C LYS A 76 -16.87 8.74 6.80
N HIS A 77 -16.34 7.60 7.22
CA HIS A 77 -15.52 6.71 6.41
C HIS A 77 -15.75 5.27 6.89
N GLU A 78 -16.19 4.39 5.99
CA GLU A 78 -16.35 2.96 6.26
C GLU A 78 -15.04 2.32 6.76
N TYR A 79 -13.91 2.78 6.23
CA TYR A 79 -12.60 2.41 6.70
C TYR A 79 -11.57 3.51 6.47
N ILE A 80 -10.45 3.40 7.18
CA ILE A 80 -9.24 4.19 6.97
C ILE A 80 -8.05 3.23 7.03
N LYS A 81 -7.19 3.22 6.01
CA LYS A 81 -6.06 2.28 5.94
C LYS A 81 -4.76 2.90 5.42
N ILE A 82 -3.65 2.27 5.78
CA ILE A 82 -2.32 2.44 5.18
C ILE A 82 -1.84 1.04 4.79
N ASP A 83 -1.80 0.78 3.48
CA ASP A 83 -1.50 -0.56 2.97
C ASP A 83 -0.05 -0.97 3.31
N GLU A 84 0.89 -0.02 3.30
CA GLU A 84 2.32 -0.26 3.57
C GLU A 84 2.64 -0.78 4.98
N TYR A 85 1.68 -0.69 5.89
CA TYR A 85 1.76 -1.12 7.29
C TYR A 85 0.71 -2.17 7.65
N ASP A 86 -0.08 -2.65 6.68
CA ASP A 86 -1.26 -3.49 6.92
C ASP A 86 -2.19 -2.89 8.01
N LEU A 87 -2.21 -1.56 8.13
CA LEU A 87 -2.98 -0.85 9.15
C LEU A 87 -4.37 -0.56 8.59
N TYR A 88 -5.41 -1.07 9.25
CA TYR A 88 -6.79 -0.90 8.80
C TYR A 88 -7.71 -0.64 9.98
N LEU A 89 -8.32 0.55 10.00
CA LEU A 89 -9.41 0.95 10.90
C LEU A 89 -10.75 0.80 10.17
N GLY A 90 -11.65 -0.02 10.70
CA GLY A 90 -12.95 -0.34 10.12
C GLY A 90 -13.36 -1.77 10.43
N ASP A 91 -14.49 -2.23 9.88
CA ASP A 91 -14.86 -3.64 9.97
C ASP A 91 -14.10 -4.45 8.90
N HIS A 92 -12.92 -4.94 9.28
CA HIS A 92 -12.03 -5.65 8.37
C HIS A 92 -12.39 -7.13 8.18
N GLY A 93 -13.36 -7.68 8.93
CA GLY A 93 -13.81 -9.08 8.84
C GLY A 93 -12.75 -10.17 9.11
N GLY A 94 -11.52 -9.79 9.42
CA GLY A 94 -10.36 -10.69 9.47
C GLY A 94 -10.11 -11.36 10.83
N PHE A 95 -10.77 -10.89 11.89
CA PHE A 95 -10.59 -11.47 13.22
C PHE A 95 -11.44 -12.74 13.37
N LEU A 96 -10.79 -13.86 13.68
CA LEU A 96 -11.45 -15.14 13.94
C LEU A 96 -11.47 -15.42 15.45
N PRO A 97 -12.65 -15.45 16.10
CA PRO A 97 -12.76 -15.60 17.55
C PRO A 97 -12.21 -16.91 18.12
N ASN A 98 -11.99 -17.92 17.26
CA ASN A 98 -11.29 -19.15 17.65
C ASN A 98 -9.87 -18.88 18.19
N TYR A 99 -9.26 -17.73 17.87
CA TYR A 99 -7.99 -17.33 18.46
C TYR A 99 -8.07 -17.06 19.97
N LEU A 100 -9.26 -16.76 20.50
CA LEU A 100 -9.48 -16.51 21.93
C LEU A 100 -9.76 -17.79 22.74
N THR A 101 -9.73 -18.97 22.12
CA THR A 101 -10.02 -20.25 22.81
C THR A 101 -9.14 -20.49 24.04
N ASN A 102 -7.92 -19.91 24.06
CA ASN A 102 -6.97 -20.02 25.17
C ASN A 102 -6.79 -18.70 25.97
N ALA A 103 -7.57 -17.65 25.67
CA ALA A 103 -7.44 -16.31 26.25
C ALA A 103 -7.93 -16.18 27.71
N GLY A 104 -8.28 -17.29 28.36
CA GLY A 104 -8.76 -17.32 29.73
C GLY A 104 -10.29 -17.21 29.87
N LYS A 105 -10.77 -17.23 31.13
CA LYS A 105 -12.19 -17.43 31.46
C LYS A 105 -13.15 -16.27 31.15
N ASN A 106 -12.65 -15.11 30.72
CA ASN A 106 -13.43 -13.89 30.60
C ASN A 106 -13.72 -13.49 29.14
N TRP A 107 -13.25 -14.27 28.16
CA TRP A 107 -13.51 -14.02 26.74
C TRP A 107 -14.55 -15.02 26.23
N PRO A 108 -15.61 -14.56 25.54
CA PRO A 108 -16.68 -15.42 25.08
C PRO A 108 -16.15 -16.41 24.03
N ALA A 109 -16.63 -17.65 24.13
CA ALA A 109 -16.31 -18.71 23.18
C ALA A 109 -17.01 -18.54 21.81
N HIS A 110 -17.92 -17.57 21.69
CA HIS A 110 -18.75 -17.34 20.49
C HIS A 110 -18.49 -15.98 19.86
N ALA A 111 -18.48 -15.99 18.52
CA ALA A 111 -17.97 -14.94 17.65
C ALA A 111 -18.84 -13.68 17.55
N SER A 112 -20.13 -13.77 17.87
CA SER A 112 -21.09 -12.67 17.63
C SER A 112 -20.86 -11.45 18.53
N ASP A 113 -20.05 -11.59 19.58
CA ASP A 113 -19.98 -10.63 20.68
C ASP A 113 -18.63 -9.89 20.75
N VAL A 114 -17.64 -10.30 19.93
CA VAL A 114 -16.28 -9.72 19.91
C VAL A 114 -16.02 -9.11 18.54
N TYR A 115 -15.88 -7.79 18.53
CA TYR A 115 -15.67 -6.99 17.35
C TYR A 115 -14.24 -6.47 17.30
N SER A 116 -13.63 -6.48 16.12
CA SER A 116 -12.26 -6.00 15.89
C SER A 116 -12.29 -4.76 15.01
N PRO A 117 -12.27 -3.54 15.58
CA PRO A 117 -12.28 -2.30 14.80
C PRO A 117 -10.96 -1.97 14.10
N LEU A 118 -9.84 -2.59 14.50
CA LEU A 118 -8.52 -2.22 14.00
C LEU A 118 -7.63 -3.45 13.90
N THR A 119 -6.93 -3.57 12.78
CA THR A 119 -5.89 -4.57 12.56
C THR A 119 -4.62 -3.88 12.08
N GLU A 120 -3.48 -4.46 12.46
CA GLU A 120 -2.16 -4.05 11.98
C GLU A 120 -1.32 -5.31 11.81
N SER A 121 -0.99 -5.65 10.57
CA SER A 121 -0.36 -6.93 10.20
C SER A 121 -1.12 -8.13 10.79
N ASN A 122 -0.55 -8.85 11.74
CA ASN A 122 -1.15 -10.01 12.41
C ASN A 122 -1.62 -9.72 13.85
N ASN A 123 -1.86 -8.45 14.15
CA ASN A 123 -2.33 -7.98 15.44
C ASN A 123 -3.72 -7.37 15.30
N TRP A 124 -4.54 -7.55 16.34
CA TRP A 124 -5.90 -7.05 16.38
C TRP A 124 -6.15 -6.23 17.62
N TRP A 125 -6.99 -5.21 17.48
CA TRP A 125 -7.61 -4.56 18.62
C TRP A 125 -9.07 -4.94 18.65
N ILE A 126 -9.49 -5.51 19.77
CA ILE A 126 -10.82 -6.06 19.96
C ILE A 126 -11.54 -5.33 21.08
N TYR A 127 -12.85 -5.13 20.91
CA TYR A 127 -13.69 -4.61 21.98
C TYR A 127 -14.03 -5.69 22.99
N SER A 128 -13.97 -5.32 24.27
CA SER A 128 -14.52 -6.14 25.34
C SER A 128 -16.03 -6.28 25.18
N PRO A 129 -16.59 -7.49 25.36
CA PRO A 129 -18.03 -7.70 25.33
C PRO A 129 -18.75 -7.08 26.54
N GLU A 130 -18.06 -6.97 27.69
CA GLU A 130 -18.69 -6.59 28.96
C GLU A 130 -18.07 -5.33 29.57
N GLU A 131 -16.75 -5.16 29.44
CA GLU A 131 -16.04 -4.08 30.13
C GLU A 131 -16.14 -2.77 29.38
N LYS A 132 -16.19 -1.69 30.15
CA LYS A 132 -16.18 -0.32 29.65
C LYS A 132 -14.95 0.43 30.13
N ASN A 133 -14.46 1.31 29.27
CA ASN A 133 -13.45 2.30 29.65
C ASN A 133 -14.10 3.45 30.46
N SER A 134 -13.28 4.41 30.94
CA SER A 134 -13.79 5.53 31.75
C SER A 134 -14.65 6.51 30.95
N LEU A 135 -14.55 6.48 29.62
CA LEU A 135 -15.36 7.25 28.68
C LEU A 135 -16.75 6.63 28.45
N GLY A 136 -17.02 5.46 29.04
CA GLY A 136 -18.32 4.77 29.00
C GLY A 136 -18.55 3.91 27.77
N GLU A 137 -17.53 3.79 26.90
CA GLU A 137 -17.51 2.92 25.72
C GLU A 137 -16.87 1.57 26.03
N LYS A 138 -16.99 0.61 25.12
CA LYS A 138 -16.39 -0.72 25.29
C LYS A 138 -14.86 -0.62 25.40
N GLN A 139 -14.30 -1.30 26.39
CA GLN A 139 -12.85 -1.34 26.62
C GLN A 139 -12.14 -1.98 25.42
N LEU A 140 -11.04 -1.38 24.96
CA LEU A 140 -10.20 -1.94 23.90
C LEU A 140 -9.09 -2.82 24.47
N TYR A 141 -8.84 -3.93 23.80
CA TYR A 141 -7.77 -4.87 24.09
C TYR A 141 -6.93 -5.11 22.83
N PHE A 142 -5.61 -5.10 23.00
CA PHE A 142 -4.65 -5.56 22.00
C PHE A 142 -4.55 -7.09 22.07
N PHE A 143 -4.52 -7.74 20.91
CA PHE A 143 -4.37 -9.18 20.79
C PHE A 143 -3.40 -9.53 19.67
N ASP A 144 -2.30 -10.15 20.05
CA ASP A 144 -1.39 -10.85 19.16
C ASP A 144 -1.63 -12.35 19.29
N HIS A 145 -1.83 -13.04 18.16
CA HIS A 145 -2.01 -14.49 18.11
C HIS A 145 -0.85 -15.27 18.75
N SER A 146 0.35 -14.66 18.86
CA SER A 146 1.51 -15.26 19.51
C SER A 146 1.43 -15.22 21.05
N LEU A 147 0.76 -14.22 21.62
CA LEU A 147 0.67 -13.99 23.07
C LEU A 147 -0.44 -14.81 23.73
N GLY A 148 -1.49 -15.12 22.99
CA GLY A 148 -2.60 -15.97 23.43
C GLY A 148 -3.52 -15.35 24.50
N VAL A 149 -3.22 -14.15 25.01
CA VAL A 149 -4.02 -13.42 26.00
C VAL A 149 -4.14 -11.95 25.57
N PRO A 150 -5.37 -11.39 25.46
CA PRO A 150 -5.56 -9.98 25.17
C PRO A 150 -5.07 -9.07 26.31
N GLU A 151 -4.40 -7.98 25.97
CA GLU A 151 -3.90 -6.98 26.91
C GLU A 151 -4.67 -5.66 26.77
N THR A 152 -4.99 -4.99 27.88
CA THR A 152 -5.72 -3.72 27.81
C THR A 152 -4.91 -2.66 27.03
N SER A 153 -5.58 -1.95 26.12
CA SER A 153 -4.99 -0.79 25.43
C SER A 153 -5.02 0.50 26.27
N GLY A 154 -5.40 0.39 27.55
CA GLY A 154 -5.62 1.53 28.43
C GLY A 154 -6.97 2.19 28.20
N ASP A 155 -7.14 3.36 28.80
CA ASP A 155 -8.39 4.10 28.81
C ASP A 155 -8.52 4.99 27.56
N ILE A 156 -8.86 4.35 26.43
CA ILE A 156 -8.84 4.97 25.10
C ILE A 156 -9.96 4.44 24.21
N ASN A 157 -10.49 5.30 23.35
CA ASN A 157 -11.39 4.95 22.25
C ASN A 157 -10.59 4.71 20.96
N ILE A 158 -11.25 4.12 19.98
CA ILE A 158 -10.58 3.59 18.78
C ILE A 158 -9.95 4.65 17.89
N GLY A 159 -10.54 5.84 17.79
CA GLY A 159 -9.98 6.92 17.00
C GLY A 159 -8.66 7.41 17.53
N ALA A 160 -8.61 7.68 18.84
CA ALA A 160 -7.39 8.11 19.50
C ALA A 160 -6.32 7.02 19.45
N LEU A 161 -6.71 5.74 19.58
CA LEU A 161 -5.79 4.62 19.39
C LEU A 161 -5.21 4.59 17.97
N PHE A 162 -6.03 4.76 16.95
CA PHE A 162 -5.58 4.83 15.56
C PHE A 162 -4.62 6.01 15.33
N LEU A 163 -4.92 7.19 15.88
CA LEU A 163 -4.01 8.35 15.83
C LEU A 163 -2.67 8.06 16.52
N ASN A 164 -2.66 7.30 17.61
CA ASN A 164 -1.43 6.87 18.26
C ASN A 164 -0.63 5.89 17.39
N ARG A 165 -1.29 4.97 16.68
CA ARG A 165 -0.61 4.09 15.71
C ARG A 165 0.02 4.88 14.58
N LEU A 166 -0.69 5.84 14.00
CA LEU A 166 -0.15 6.74 12.98
C LEU A 166 1.07 7.51 13.48
N LYS A 167 1.01 8.02 14.72
CA LYS A 167 2.15 8.68 15.34
C LYS A 167 3.37 7.76 15.41
N ASN A 168 3.20 6.52 15.87
CA ASN A 168 4.29 5.55 15.98
C ASN A 168 4.88 5.20 14.60
N ILE A 169 4.04 5.05 13.57
CA ILE A 169 4.48 4.85 12.19
C ILE A 169 5.40 5.98 11.73
N PHE A 170 5.03 7.24 11.96
CA PHE A 170 5.89 8.36 11.59
C PHE A 170 7.20 8.40 12.39
N GLU A 171 7.18 8.02 13.67
CA GLU A 171 8.40 7.90 14.47
C GLU A 171 9.32 6.80 13.93
N GLU A 172 8.78 5.65 13.54
CA GLU A 172 9.53 4.57 12.88
C GLU A 172 10.14 5.02 11.54
N GLU A 173 9.36 5.72 10.71
CA GLU A 173 9.85 6.29 9.45
C GLU A 173 10.97 7.31 9.67
N ASP A 174 10.83 8.19 10.67
CA ASP A 174 11.85 9.17 11.03
C ASP A 174 13.15 8.49 11.50
N ILE A 175 13.04 7.41 12.29
CA ILE A 175 14.19 6.61 12.72
C ILE A 175 14.85 5.93 11.52
N ASN A 176 14.07 5.32 10.63
CA ASN A 176 14.58 4.66 9.43
C ASN A 176 15.39 5.63 8.56
N ARG A 177 14.89 6.87 8.37
CA ARG A 177 15.61 7.93 7.64
C ARG A 177 16.86 8.44 8.32
N GLN A 178 16.90 8.45 9.65
CA GLN A 178 18.08 8.86 10.40
C GLN A 178 19.18 7.80 10.36
N ASN A 179 18.80 6.52 10.31
CA ASN A 179 19.74 5.40 10.23
C ASN A 179 20.23 5.14 8.80
N GLU A 180 19.53 5.64 7.79
CA GLU A 180 19.97 5.60 6.40
C GLU A 180 21.18 6.54 6.18
N PRO A 181 22.30 6.05 5.57
CA PRO A 181 23.44 6.91 5.27
C PRO A 181 22.99 8.15 4.48
N LEU A 182 23.49 9.34 4.82
CA LEU A 182 23.06 10.61 4.21
C LEU A 182 23.08 10.60 2.68
N ILE A 183 24.06 9.92 2.07
CA ILE A 183 24.16 9.75 0.61
C ILE A 183 22.98 8.93 0.09
N THR A 184 22.64 7.82 0.75
CA THR A 184 21.49 6.99 0.39
C THR A 184 20.18 7.75 0.57
N ARG A 185 20.05 8.56 1.63
CA ARG A 185 18.86 9.41 1.85
C ARG A 185 18.67 10.46 0.74
N ILE A 186 19.74 11.17 0.35
CA ILE A 186 19.68 12.13 -0.76
C ILE A 186 19.29 11.42 -2.06
N VAL A 187 19.87 10.24 -2.31
CA VAL A 187 19.52 9.41 -3.46
C VAL A 187 18.05 8.98 -3.41
N THR A 188 17.54 8.60 -2.24
CA THR A 188 16.14 8.25 -1.99
C THR A 188 15.20 9.38 -2.34
N ASP A 189 15.43 10.58 -1.80
CA ASP A 189 14.59 11.75 -2.03
C ASP A 189 14.54 12.11 -3.54
N VAL A 190 15.70 12.11 -4.21
CA VAL A 190 15.81 12.41 -5.65
C VAL A 190 15.08 11.37 -6.51
N ILE A 191 15.19 10.08 -6.16
CA ILE A 191 14.49 9.01 -6.88
C ILE A 191 12.98 9.09 -6.66
N ALA A 192 12.53 9.35 -5.42
CA ALA A 192 11.12 9.47 -5.09
C ALA A 192 10.47 10.65 -5.84
N GLU A 193 11.11 11.82 -5.84
CA GLU A 193 10.65 12.99 -6.59
C GLU A 193 10.60 12.71 -8.10
N THR A 194 11.61 12.00 -8.62
CA THR A 194 11.66 11.59 -10.03
C THR A 194 10.50 10.66 -10.39
N TYR A 195 10.14 9.73 -9.50
CA TYR A 195 9.01 8.83 -9.71
C TYR A 195 7.67 9.57 -9.67
N GLN A 196 7.46 10.46 -8.70
CA GLN A 196 6.23 11.27 -8.60
C GLN A 196 6.00 12.10 -9.86
N GLN A 197 7.04 12.73 -10.41
CA GLN A 197 6.93 13.50 -11.66
C GLN A 197 6.63 12.59 -12.86
N LEU A 198 7.24 11.41 -12.94
CA LEU A 198 6.94 10.44 -13.99
C LEU A 198 5.47 10.00 -13.90
N ASP A 199 5.01 9.64 -12.71
CA ASP A 199 3.64 9.20 -12.46
C ASP A 199 2.62 10.28 -12.87
N HIS A 200 2.87 11.54 -12.52
CA HIS A 200 2.06 12.67 -12.96
C HIS A 200 1.94 12.77 -14.50
N PHE A 201 3.02 12.52 -15.25
CA PHE A 201 2.93 12.48 -16.71
C PHE A 201 2.11 11.29 -17.22
N LEU A 202 2.24 10.12 -16.59
CA LEU A 202 1.54 8.90 -16.97
C LEU A 202 0.03 9.00 -16.69
N THR A 203 -0.36 9.44 -15.50
CA THR A 203 -1.77 9.67 -15.13
C THR A 203 -2.43 10.74 -15.99
N SER A 204 -1.67 11.77 -16.36
CA SER A 204 -2.10 12.79 -17.33
C SER A 204 -2.09 12.33 -18.79
N SER A 205 -1.74 11.07 -19.09
CA SER A 205 -1.59 10.52 -20.45
C SER A 205 -0.64 11.31 -21.36
N LYS A 206 0.34 12.01 -20.79
CA LYS A 206 1.37 12.80 -21.50
C LYS A 206 2.58 11.95 -21.86
N TYR A 207 2.37 10.91 -22.67
CA TYR A 207 3.39 9.87 -22.91
C TYR A 207 4.67 10.38 -23.61
N THR A 208 4.59 11.44 -24.42
CA THR A 208 5.78 11.99 -25.12
C THR A 208 6.68 12.75 -24.15
N GLU A 209 6.07 13.51 -23.26
CA GLU A 209 6.71 14.25 -22.18
C GLU A 209 7.28 13.28 -21.15
N ALA A 210 6.48 12.28 -20.73
CA ALA A 210 6.92 11.20 -19.85
C ALA A 210 8.20 10.54 -20.38
N LYS A 211 8.22 10.21 -21.69
CA LYS A 211 9.37 9.59 -22.33
C LYS A 211 10.61 10.49 -22.30
N SER A 212 10.45 11.76 -22.70
CA SER A 212 11.57 12.71 -22.74
C SER A 212 12.15 12.97 -21.35
N PHE A 213 11.27 13.08 -20.35
CA PHE A 213 11.63 13.19 -18.94
C PHE A 213 12.39 11.94 -18.47
N ALA A 214 11.83 10.76 -18.71
CA ALA A 214 12.41 9.48 -18.30
C ALA A 214 13.82 9.27 -18.87
N ILE A 215 14.02 9.45 -20.19
CA ILE A 215 15.32 9.30 -20.84
C ILE A 215 16.36 10.23 -20.21
N THR A 216 15.97 11.48 -19.97
CA THR A 216 16.84 12.47 -19.32
C THR A 216 17.23 12.02 -17.91
N LYS A 217 16.24 11.61 -17.10
CA LYS A 217 16.46 11.22 -15.70
C LYS A 217 17.25 9.92 -15.55
N ILE A 218 17.02 8.93 -16.40
CA ILE A 218 17.84 7.72 -16.43
C ILE A 218 19.30 8.08 -16.73
N THR A 219 19.53 9.00 -17.68
CA THR A 219 20.89 9.42 -18.05
C THR A 219 21.59 10.15 -16.91
N GLU A 220 20.88 11.02 -16.20
CA GLU A 220 21.40 11.80 -15.07
C GLU A 220 21.64 10.94 -13.83
N LEU A 221 20.70 10.05 -13.50
CA LEU A 221 20.58 9.41 -12.18
C LEU A 221 20.87 7.90 -12.20
N LYS A 222 21.42 7.36 -13.30
CA LYS A 222 21.66 5.91 -13.46
C LYS A 222 22.32 5.26 -12.25
N ASN A 223 23.39 5.87 -11.73
CA ASN A 223 24.16 5.33 -10.62
C ASN A 223 23.38 5.42 -9.30
N ASP A 224 22.55 6.44 -9.14
CA ASP A 224 21.73 6.66 -7.96
C ASP A 224 20.65 5.58 -7.88
N PHE A 225 19.95 5.31 -8.99
CA PHE A 225 18.99 4.19 -9.09
C PHE A 225 19.61 2.85 -8.72
N ARG A 226 20.82 2.58 -9.22
CA ARG A 226 21.54 1.33 -8.91
C ARG A 226 21.97 1.25 -7.45
N THR A 227 22.48 2.35 -6.90
CA THR A 227 22.90 2.44 -5.50
C THR A 227 21.71 2.19 -4.58
N ARG A 228 20.56 2.80 -4.88
CA ARG A 228 19.32 2.58 -4.13
C ARG A 228 18.84 1.15 -4.23
N HIS A 229 18.85 0.58 -5.43
CA HIS A 229 18.41 -0.81 -5.64
C HIS A 229 19.24 -1.81 -4.83
N GLU A 230 20.56 -1.65 -4.78
CA GLU A 230 21.42 -2.49 -3.94
C GLU A 230 21.16 -2.29 -2.45
N ALA A 231 20.90 -1.06 -2.01
CA ALA A 231 20.52 -0.79 -0.62
C ALA A 231 19.19 -1.48 -0.25
N ASP A 232 18.17 -1.37 -1.10
CA ASP A 232 16.87 -2.01 -0.90
C ASP A 232 17.00 -3.54 -0.81
N LYS A 233 17.86 -4.14 -1.65
CA LYS A 233 18.18 -5.58 -1.60
C LYS A 233 18.85 -5.98 -0.29
N ILE A 234 19.82 -5.21 0.19
CA ILE A 234 20.54 -5.49 1.45
C ILE A 234 19.58 -5.40 2.64
N ASN A 235 18.69 -4.42 2.62
CA ASN A 235 17.75 -4.15 3.70
C ASN A 235 16.48 -5.03 3.65
N GLY A 236 16.32 -5.88 2.63
CA GLY A 236 15.16 -6.76 2.51
C GLY A 236 13.85 -5.99 2.32
N VAL A 237 13.91 -4.83 1.66
CA VAL A 237 12.73 -4.00 1.38
C VAL A 237 11.73 -4.80 0.55
N SER A 238 10.45 -4.75 0.92
CA SER A 238 9.39 -5.45 0.20
C SER A 238 9.29 -4.98 -1.25
N LEU A 239 8.77 -5.81 -2.15
CA LEU A 239 8.68 -5.48 -3.58
C LEU A 239 7.84 -4.22 -3.86
N GLU A 240 6.85 -3.98 -3.00
CA GLU A 240 5.98 -2.80 -3.06
C GLU A 240 6.73 -1.51 -2.70
N LYS A 241 7.77 -1.60 -1.85
CA LYS A 241 8.60 -0.48 -1.40
C LYS A 241 9.91 -0.32 -2.19
N ASN A 242 10.21 -1.25 -3.11
CA ASN A 242 11.41 -1.19 -3.97
C ASN A 242 11.17 -0.24 -5.15
N PHE A 243 11.37 1.06 -4.92
CA PHE A 243 11.17 2.11 -5.92
C PHE A 243 11.94 1.89 -7.22
N PRO A 244 13.23 1.50 -7.20
CA PRO A 244 13.96 1.31 -8.45
C PRO A 244 13.30 0.29 -9.37
N GLU A 245 12.84 -0.84 -8.84
CA GLU A 245 12.17 -1.87 -9.64
C GLU A 245 10.78 -1.43 -10.12
N ARG A 246 10.02 -0.69 -9.29
CA ARG A 246 8.74 -0.08 -9.71
C ARG A 246 8.93 0.92 -10.84
N PHE A 247 9.93 1.80 -10.71
CA PHE A 247 10.30 2.78 -11.73
C PHE A 247 10.62 2.09 -13.06
N VAL A 248 11.45 1.04 -13.05
CA VAL A 248 11.74 0.24 -14.26
C VAL A 248 10.47 -0.38 -14.85
N ALA A 249 9.60 -0.96 -14.02
CA ALA A 249 8.36 -1.57 -14.50
C ALA A 249 7.47 -0.55 -15.24
N ASP A 250 7.31 0.66 -14.69
CA ASP A 250 6.47 1.70 -15.28
C ASP A 250 7.07 2.29 -16.55
N LEU A 251 8.40 2.41 -16.61
CA LEU A 251 9.10 2.77 -17.85
C LEU A 251 8.95 1.72 -18.96
N LEU A 252 8.92 0.43 -18.63
CA LEU A 252 8.68 -0.62 -19.61
C LEU A 252 7.24 -0.59 -20.13
N ALA A 253 6.26 -0.24 -19.29
CA ALA A 253 4.89 0.01 -19.73
C ALA A 253 4.81 1.24 -20.65
N LEU A 254 5.52 2.33 -20.31
CA LEU A 254 5.64 3.51 -21.17
C LEU A 254 6.27 3.16 -22.53
N ALA A 255 7.34 2.36 -22.53
CA ALA A 255 7.99 1.90 -23.75
C ALA A 255 7.06 1.03 -24.60
N ALA A 256 6.23 0.16 -23.98
CA ALA A 256 5.21 -0.62 -24.69
C ALA A 256 4.15 0.28 -25.35
N ASN A 257 3.62 1.26 -24.60
CA ASN A 257 2.62 2.21 -25.11
C ASN A 257 3.14 3.07 -26.27
N THR A 258 4.40 3.50 -26.18
CA THR A 258 5.04 4.34 -27.21
C THR A 258 5.72 3.54 -28.32
N LYS A 259 5.91 2.23 -28.12
CA LYS A 259 6.72 1.32 -28.96
C LYS A 259 8.15 1.83 -29.19
N ASP A 260 8.68 2.57 -28.24
CA ASP A 260 9.97 3.24 -28.36
C ASP A 260 11.11 2.32 -27.90
N VAL A 261 12.05 2.05 -28.81
CA VAL A 261 13.18 1.12 -28.57
C VAL A 261 14.23 1.70 -27.64
N GLU A 262 14.45 3.01 -27.67
CA GLU A 262 15.45 3.67 -26.82
C GLU A 262 14.96 3.67 -25.37
N CYS A 263 13.71 4.06 -25.15
CA CYS A 263 13.06 3.99 -23.84
C CYS A 263 13.10 2.57 -23.27
N PHE A 264 12.77 1.56 -24.08
CA PHE A 264 12.84 0.15 -23.67
C PHE A 264 14.26 -0.24 -23.25
N GLN A 265 15.27 0.05 -24.08
CA GLN A 265 16.67 -0.33 -23.82
C GLN A 265 17.22 0.35 -22.56
N MET A 266 16.91 1.64 -22.38
CA MET A 266 17.33 2.38 -21.19
C MET A 266 16.68 1.83 -19.92
N ALA A 267 15.36 1.57 -19.95
CA ALA A 267 14.64 1.01 -18.81
C ALA A 267 15.14 -0.39 -18.45
N PHE A 268 15.22 -1.29 -19.44
CA PHE A 268 15.61 -2.68 -19.23
C PHE A 268 17.09 -2.83 -18.80
N GLY A 269 17.94 -1.85 -19.13
CA GLY A 269 19.35 -1.81 -18.74
C GLY A 269 19.67 -0.94 -17.52
N LEU A 270 18.67 -0.32 -16.89
CA LEU A 270 18.88 0.60 -15.76
C LEU A 270 19.44 -0.15 -14.56
N LEU A 271 18.79 -1.24 -14.16
CA LEU A 271 19.18 -2.07 -13.03
C LEU A 271 19.91 -3.33 -13.49
N GLU A 272 20.69 -3.91 -12.59
CA GLU A 272 21.49 -5.11 -12.82
C GLU A 272 21.13 -6.19 -11.79
N GLY A 273 21.37 -7.45 -12.15
CA GLY A 273 21.15 -8.59 -11.25
C GLY A 273 19.76 -9.22 -11.35
N ASP A 274 19.37 -9.91 -10.28
CA ASP A 274 18.15 -10.71 -10.19
C ASP A 274 16.99 -9.84 -9.67
N LEU A 275 16.21 -9.32 -10.60
CA LEU A 275 15.05 -8.45 -10.33
C LEU A 275 13.87 -9.29 -9.87
N LYS A 276 13.19 -8.83 -8.81
CA LYS A 276 12.18 -9.64 -8.11
C LYS A 276 10.75 -9.22 -8.44
N ASN A 277 10.54 -8.04 -8.99
CA ASN A 277 9.23 -7.53 -9.37
C ASN A 277 8.74 -8.18 -10.68
N PRO A 278 7.68 -9.01 -10.64
CA PRO A 278 7.17 -9.69 -11.83
C PRO A 278 6.68 -8.72 -12.93
N ARG A 279 6.27 -7.49 -12.57
CA ARG A 279 5.79 -6.48 -13.52
C ARG A 279 6.84 -6.06 -14.53
N ILE A 280 8.13 -6.09 -14.18
CA ILE A 280 9.23 -5.76 -15.09
C ILE A 280 9.20 -6.69 -16.30
N HIS A 281 9.18 -8.00 -16.05
CA HIS A 281 9.16 -8.99 -17.12
C HIS A 281 7.80 -9.08 -17.82
N PHE A 282 6.70 -8.84 -17.11
CA PHE A 282 5.37 -8.75 -17.73
C PHE A 282 5.29 -7.60 -18.74
N ASN A 283 5.73 -6.39 -18.34
CA ASN A 283 5.71 -5.22 -19.22
C ASN A 283 6.71 -5.34 -20.37
N ALA A 284 7.87 -5.97 -20.14
CA ALA A 284 8.80 -6.31 -21.21
C ALA A 284 8.17 -7.30 -22.21
N ALA A 285 7.37 -8.27 -21.75
CA ALA A 285 6.61 -9.15 -22.62
C ALA A 285 5.59 -8.35 -23.46
N CYS A 286 4.85 -7.41 -22.87
CA CYS A 286 3.92 -6.53 -23.60
C CYS A 286 4.64 -5.78 -24.74
N TYR A 287 5.78 -5.15 -24.45
CA TYR A 287 6.59 -4.47 -25.46
C TYR A 287 6.98 -5.41 -26.62
N HIS A 288 7.48 -6.61 -26.30
CA HIS A 288 7.89 -7.59 -27.31
C HIS A 288 6.72 -8.13 -28.14
N ALA A 289 5.53 -8.28 -27.54
CA ALA A 289 4.32 -8.63 -28.27
C ALA A 289 3.93 -7.52 -29.27
N LEU A 290 3.90 -6.27 -28.82
CA LEU A 290 3.54 -5.11 -29.65
C LEU A 290 4.53 -4.78 -30.77
N THR A 291 5.77 -5.25 -30.63
CA THR A 291 6.86 -5.10 -31.60
C THR A 291 7.14 -6.39 -32.40
N ASN A 292 6.31 -7.43 -32.25
CA ASN A 292 6.41 -8.71 -32.95
C ASN A 292 7.74 -9.47 -32.73
N ASN A 293 8.37 -9.34 -31.56
CA ASN A 293 9.55 -10.11 -31.18
C ASN A 293 9.15 -11.37 -30.37
N LYS A 294 8.76 -12.44 -31.07
CA LYS A 294 8.26 -13.68 -30.44
C LYS A 294 9.28 -14.33 -29.48
N GLU A 295 10.55 -14.37 -29.84
CA GLU A 295 11.56 -15.04 -29.00
C GLU A 295 11.71 -14.35 -27.64
N SER A 296 11.90 -13.02 -27.66
CA SER A 296 12.02 -12.23 -26.42
C SER A 296 10.71 -12.19 -25.64
N LEU A 297 9.55 -12.16 -26.32
CA LEU A 297 8.24 -12.30 -25.69
C LEU A 297 8.18 -13.57 -24.82
N LEU A 298 8.47 -14.73 -25.40
CA LEU A 298 8.37 -16.01 -24.69
C LEU A 298 9.36 -16.10 -23.53
N LYS A 299 10.55 -15.49 -23.66
CA LYS A 299 11.52 -15.40 -22.57
C LYS A 299 10.98 -14.56 -21.41
N SER A 300 10.47 -13.37 -21.69
CA SER A 300 9.92 -12.46 -20.67
C SER A 300 8.69 -13.04 -19.98
N VAL A 301 7.80 -13.72 -20.71
CA VAL A 301 6.64 -14.42 -20.13
C VAL A 301 7.09 -15.45 -19.09
N ARG A 302 8.07 -16.31 -19.41
CA ARG A 302 8.56 -17.34 -18.49
C ARG A 302 9.17 -16.74 -17.23
N LEU A 303 9.93 -15.64 -17.37
CA LEU A 303 10.51 -14.94 -16.22
C LEU A 303 9.44 -14.34 -15.31
N ALA A 304 8.44 -13.65 -15.88
CA ALA A 304 7.32 -13.10 -15.12
C ALA A 304 6.51 -14.20 -14.40
N ARG A 305 6.27 -15.33 -15.09
CA ARG A 305 5.60 -16.51 -14.51
C ARG A 305 6.39 -17.12 -13.34
N ALA A 306 7.71 -17.25 -13.48
CA ALA A 306 8.58 -17.75 -12.42
C ALA A 306 8.60 -16.85 -11.17
N LEU A 307 8.35 -15.54 -11.35
CA LEU A 307 8.20 -14.57 -10.25
C LEU A 307 6.77 -14.44 -9.72
N GLY A 308 5.85 -15.31 -10.14
CA GLY A 308 4.50 -15.38 -9.60
C GLY A 308 3.42 -14.61 -10.36
N GLN A 309 3.73 -13.97 -11.50
CA GLN A 309 2.70 -13.30 -12.33
C GLN A 309 1.62 -14.32 -12.76
N PRO A 310 0.33 -14.12 -12.47
CA PRO A 310 -0.72 -15.09 -12.82
C PRO A 310 -0.87 -15.31 -14.33
N SER A 311 -1.15 -16.55 -14.74
CA SER A 311 -1.39 -16.89 -16.15
C SER A 311 -2.61 -16.16 -16.73
N SER A 312 -3.60 -15.83 -15.89
CA SER A 312 -4.78 -15.03 -16.25
C SER A 312 -4.39 -13.63 -16.73
N SER A 313 -3.38 -12.98 -16.14
CA SER A 313 -2.92 -11.65 -16.54
C SER A 313 -2.52 -11.61 -18.02
N PHE A 314 -1.82 -12.64 -18.50
CA PHE A 314 -1.42 -12.74 -19.92
C PHE A 314 -2.60 -13.01 -20.86
N ARG A 315 -3.62 -13.73 -20.41
CA ARG A 315 -4.81 -14.01 -21.22
C ARG A 315 -5.70 -12.78 -21.37
N MET A 316 -5.79 -11.96 -20.34
CA MET A 316 -6.64 -10.78 -20.29
C MET A 316 -5.99 -9.57 -20.99
N GLU A 317 -4.67 -9.42 -20.85
CA GLU A 317 -3.93 -8.30 -21.42
C GLU A 317 -4.10 -8.23 -22.94
N ARG A 318 -4.45 -7.04 -23.43
CA ARG A 318 -4.79 -6.74 -24.83
C ARG A 318 -3.56 -6.82 -25.73
N ASP A 319 -2.38 -6.53 -25.20
CA ASP A 319 -1.14 -6.47 -25.98
C ASP A 319 -0.74 -7.84 -26.55
N PHE A 320 -1.18 -8.93 -25.89
CA PHE A 320 -0.93 -10.30 -26.34
C PHE A 320 -1.94 -10.85 -27.34
N LYS A 321 -2.92 -10.04 -27.81
CA LYS A 321 -4.04 -10.53 -28.64
C LYS A 321 -3.62 -11.39 -29.84
N GLU A 322 -2.51 -11.05 -30.49
CA GLU A 322 -1.99 -11.76 -31.68
C GLU A 322 -1.34 -13.11 -31.31
N PHE A 323 -0.93 -13.30 -30.05
CA PHE A 323 -0.24 -14.48 -29.55
C PHE A 323 -1.15 -15.45 -28.75
N ARG A 324 -2.40 -15.09 -28.45
CA ARG A 324 -3.33 -15.93 -27.66
C ARG A 324 -3.63 -17.30 -28.27
N ARG A 325 -3.39 -17.49 -29.57
CA ARG A 325 -3.54 -18.78 -30.26
C ARG A 325 -2.20 -19.46 -30.56
N ASP A 326 -1.10 -18.85 -30.16
CA ASP A 326 0.23 -19.39 -30.37
C ASP A 326 0.51 -20.49 -29.32
N PRO A 327 0.82 -21.72 -29.74
CA PRO A 327 1.02 -22.84 -28.81
C PRO A 327 2.26 -22.65 -27.91
N ASP A 328 3.28 -21.95 -28.39
CA ASP A 328 4.47 -21.68 -27.58
C ASP A 328 4.17 -20.63 -26.49
N PHE A 329 3.31 -19.67 -26.80
CA PHE A 329 2.82 -18.68 -25.83
C PHE A 329 1.95 -19.33 -24.76
N GLU A 330 0.98 -20.16 -25.14
CA GLU A 330 0.15 -20.91 -24.18
C GLU A 330 0.99 -21.82 -23.28
N LYS A 331 2.03 -22.45 -23.84
CA LYS A 331 2.98 -23.24 -23.07
C LYS A 331 3.77 -22.38 -22.07
N ALA A 332 4.21 -21.19 -22.50
CA ALA A 332 4.98 -20.27 -21.66
C ALA A 332 4.17 -19.66 -20.51
N ILE A 333 2.87 -19.38 -20.69
CA ILE A 333 2.03 -18.86 -19.61
C ILE A 333 1.55 -19.96 -18.65
N SER A 334 1.63 -21.22 -19.05
CA SER A 334 1.22 -22.38 -18.25
C SER A 334 2.37 -23.00 -17.45
N SER A 335 3.60 -22.56 -17.68
CA SER A 335 4.77 -22.97 -16.90
C SER A 335 4.86 -22.29 -15.54
#